data_AF-A0A9R1ULE9-F1
#
_entry.id   AF-A0A9R1ULE9-F1
#
_cell.length_a   1.000
_cell.length_b   1.000
_cell.length_c   1.000
_cell.angle_alpha   90.00
_cell.angle_beta   90.00
_cell.angle_gamma   90.00
#
_symmetry.space_group_name_H-M   'P 1'
#
loop_
_entity.id
_entity.type
_entity.pdbx_description
1 polymer ?
#
loop_
_entity_poly.entity_id
_entity_poly.type
_entity_poly.pdbx_seq_one_letter_code
_entity_poly.pdbx_strand_id
1 'polypeptide(L)'
;MARYGRVYKDADEKEQRSKIFQENVRYIESSNSVMNKAYKLAVNEFADLTNQEFTSTRNRFKAHECSPSTSAFRYENVTAVPSSMDWRKKGAVTPVKDQGQCGKQKLLPGFSNLRRSPSSN
;
A
#
# COMPACT_ATOMS: atom_id res chain seq x y z
N MET A 1 -4.93 12.62 -16.67
CA MET A 1 -5.59 13.69 -15.88
C MET A 1 -7.05 13.35 -15.57
N ALA A 2 -7.94 13.18 -16.55
CA ALA A 2 -9.36 12.87 -16.30
C ALA A 2 -9.61 11.54 -15.56
N ARG A 3 -8.84 10.48 -15.88
CA ARG A 3 -8.98 9.15 -15.27
C ARG A 3 -8.81 9.12 -13.75
N TYR A 4 -8.05 10.06 -13.18
CA TYR A 4 -7.75 10.13 -11.75
C TYR A 4 -8.30 11.41 -11.10
N GLY A 5 -9.21 12.13 -11.76
CA GLY A 5 -9.85 13.33 -11.22
C GLY A 5 -8.86 14.44 -10.81
N ARG A 6 -7.72 14.57 -11.50
CA ARG A 6 -6.68 15.54 -11.16
C ARG A 6 -7.14 16.97 -11.52
N VAL A 7 -7.15 17.86 -10.53
CA VAL A 7 -7.40 19.30 -10.67
C VAL A 7 -6.15 20.03 -10.19
N TYR A 8 -5.61 20.90 -11.04
CA TYR A 8 -4.43 21.73 -10.74
C TYR A 8 -4.87 23.19 -10.54
N LYS A 9 -4.09 23.93 -9.76
CA LYS A 9 -4.40 25.31 -9.39
C LYS A 9 -4.30 26.25 -10.59
N ASP A 10 -3.28 26.08 -11.42
CA ASP A 10 -2.96 26.95 -12.54
C ASP A 10 -2.30 26.17 -13.71
N ALA A 11 -2.07 26.87 -14.82
CA ALA A 11 -1.47 26.30 -16.02
C ALA A 11 0.00 25.89 -15.79
N ASP A 12 0.72 26.63 -14.96
CA ASP A 12 2.13 26.38 -14.66
C ASP A 12 2.29 25.08 -13.85
N GLU A 13 1.46 24.88 -12.83
CA GLU A 13 1.39 23.61 -12.08
C GLU A 13 1.04 22.45 -13.01
N LYS A 14 0.06 22.63 -13.90
CA LYS A 14 -0.31 21.60 -14.87
C LYS A 14 0.85 21.24 -15.80
N GLU A 15 1.62 22.23 -16.25
CA GLU A 15 2.80 22.00 -17.09
C GLU A 15 3.89 21.25 -16.32
N GLN A 16 4.19 21.67 -15.09
CA GLN A 16 5.15 20.99 -14.23
C GLN A 16 4.76 19.53 -13.98
N ARG A 17 3.49 19.27 -13.65
CA ARG A 17 2.93 17.92 -13.44
C ARG A 17 2.98 17.07 -14.70
N SER A 18 2.77 17.68 -15.87
CA SER A 18 2.90 17.01 -17.17
C SER A 18 4.35 16.59 -17.45
N LYS A 19 5.34 17.42 -17.10
CA LYS A 19 6.77 17.08 -17.24
C LYS A 19 7.14 15.88 -16.35
N ILE A 20 6.75 15.91 -15.08
CA ILE A 20 6.96 14.79 -14.14
C ILE A 20 6.30 13.51 -14.66
N PHE A 21 5.09 13.61 -15.20
CA PHE A 21 4.38 12.48 -15.79
C PHE A 21 5.15 11.86 -16.96
N GLN A 22 5.66 12.69 -17.88
CA GLN A 22 6.44 12.20 -19.02
C GLN A 22 7.73 11.49 -18.58
N GLU A 23 8.43 12.04 -17.59
CA GLU A 23 9.62 11.42 -17.00
C GLU A 23 9.30 10.05 -16.38
N ASN A 24 8.21 9.97 -15.60
CA ASN A 24 7.78 8.72 -14.98
C ASN A 24 7.33 7.67 -16.03
N VAL A 25 6.69 8.08 -17.13
CA VAL A 25 6.33 7.16 -18.22
C VAL A 25 7.59 6.61 -18.91
N ARG A 26 8.57 7.47 -19.21
CA ARG A 26 9.86 7.03 -19.77
C ARG A 26 10.58 6.05 -18.82
N TYR A 27 10.51 6.30 -17.52
CA TYR A 27 11.04 5.38 -16.50
C TYR A 27 10.30 4.04 -16.49
N ILE A 28 8.98 4.03 -16.63
CA ILE A 28 8.17 2.81 -16.72
C ILE A 28 8.56 2.00 -17.96
N GLU A 29 8.65 2.64 -19.12
CA GLU A 29 8.99 2.00 -20.38
C GLU A 29 10.40 1.39 -20.35
N SER A 30 11.39 2.17 -19.93
CA SER A 30 12.78 1.70 -19.76
C SER A 30 12.90 0.60 -18.70
N SER A 31 12.11 0.67 -17.62
CA SER A 31 12.12 -0.38 -16.61
C SER A 31 11.48 -1.68 -17.10
N ASN A 32 10.45 -1.59 -17.94
CA ASN A 32 9.73 -2.74 -18.48
C ASN A 32 10.42 -3.38 -19.69
N SER A 33 11.33 -2.65 -20.37
CA SER A 33 12.14 -3.21 -21.46
C SER A 33 13.26 -4.13 -20.95
N VAL A 34 13.63 -4.04 -19.67
CA VAL A 34 14.59 -4.95 -19.04
C VAL A 34 13.97 -6.33 -18.87
N MET A 35 14.56 -7.33 -19.53
CA MET A 35 14.18 -8.74 -19.41
C MET A 35 14.50 -9.28 -17.99
N ASN A 36 13.74 -10.29 -17.54
CA ASN A 36 13.91 -11.00 -16.25
C ASN A 36 13.47 -10.26 -14.97
N LYS A 37 12.60 -9.24 -15.05
CA LYS A 37 11.92 -8.72 -13.85
C LYS A 37 10.68 -9.56 -13.52
N ALA A 38 10.54 -9.93 -12.26
CA ALA A 38 9.34 -10.61 -11.73
C ALA A 38 8.11 -9.69 -11.63
N TYR A 39 8.28 -8.39 -11.92
CA TYR A 39 7.23 -7.38 -11.85
C TYR A 39 7.31 -6.42 -13.04
N LYS A 40 6.19 -5.74 -13.31
CA LYS A 40 6.10 -4.68 -14.31
C LYS A 40 5.58 -3.41 -13.65
N LEU A 41 6.10 -2.27 -14.09
CA LEU A 41 5.59 -0.97 -13.69
C LEU A 41 4.43 -0.58 -14.62
N ALA A 42 3.47 0.17 -14.08
CA ALA A 42 2.33 0.67 -14.84
C ALA A 42 1.98 2.08 -14.37
N VAL A 43 1.37 2.85 -15.28
CA VAL A 43 0.84 4.17 -14.95
C VAL A 43 -0.27 4.01 -13.92
N ASN A 44 -0.11 4.68 -12.78
CA ASN A 44 -1.06 4.69 -11.69
C ASN A 44 -1.40 6.14 -11.29
N GLU A 45 -2.17 6.30 -10.23
CA GLU A 45 -2.56 7.62 -9.71
C GLU A 45 -1.35 8.49 -9.30
N PHE A 46 -0.19 7.91 -8.99
CA PHE A 46 1.00 8.64 -8.51
C PHE A 46 1.95 9.04 -9.63
N ALA A 47 1.60 8.80 -10.89
CA ALA A 47 2.49 9.05 -12.03
C ALA A 47 2.82 10.54 -12.24
N ASP A 48 2.09 11.48 -11.63
CA ASP A 48 2.35 12.93 -11.69
C ASP A 48 3.09 13.49 -10.46
N LEU A 49 3.56 12.60 -9.57
CA LEU A 49 4.33 12.95 -8.38
C LEU A 49 5.81 12.57 -8.55
N THR A 50 6.68 13.39 -7.97
CA THR A 50 8.08 13.01 -7.76
C THR A 50 8.20 11.99 -6.63
N ASN A 51 9.31 11.25 -6.59
CA ASN A 51 9.57 10.29 -5.52
C ASN A 51 9.60 10.96 -4.13
N GLN A 52 10.12 12.18 -4.04
CA GLN A 52 10.17 12.96 -2.81
C GLN A 52 8.78 13.40 -2.33
N GLU A 53 7.91 13.85 -3.25
CA GLU A 53 6.52 14.18 -2.93
C GLU A 53 5.74 12.94 -2.48
N PHE A 54 5.95 11.81 -3.15
CA PHE A 54 5.31 10.56 -2.79
C PHE A 54 5.72 10.10 -1.38
N THR A 55 7.02 10.07 -1.08
CA THR A 55 7.53 9.61 0.22
C THR A 55 7.10 10.52 1.37
N SER A 56 7.18 11.84 1.19
CA SER A 56 6.81 12.82 2.23
C SER A 56 5.32 12.81 2.59
N THR A 57 4.44 12.43 1.66
CA THR A 57 2.99 12.41 1.87
C THR A 57 2.46 11.04 2.26
N ARG A 58 3.04 9.94 1.75
CA ARG A 58 2.52 8.57 1.92
C ARG A 58 3.34 7.66 2.83
N ASN A 59 4.65 7.90 2.99
CA ASN A 59 5.56 7.04 3.75
C ASN A 59 6.01 7.68 5.08
N ARG A 60 5.06 8.09 5.94
CA ARG A 60 5.37 8.64 7.28
C ARG A 60 5.41 7.58 8.37
N PHE A 61 6.01 6.43 8.09
CA PHE A 61 6.25 5.42 9.12
C PHE A 61 7.19 6.00 10.18
N LYS A 62 6.73 6.06 11.43
CA LYS A 62 7.58 6.37 12.58
C LYS A 62 7.87 5.06 13.27
N ALA A 63 9.14 4.64 13.27
CA ALA A 63 9.57 3.52 14.08
C ALA A 63 9.23 3.84 15.55
N HIS A 64 8.39 3.01 16.15
CA HIS A 64 8.17 2.99 17.59
C HIS A 64 9.24 2.06 18.18
N GLU A 65 9.91 2.48 19.26
CA GLU A 65 10.85 1.61 19.98
C GLU A 65 10.14 0.32 20.39
N CYS A 66 10.49 -0.82 19.80
CA CYS A 66 9.86 -2.08 20.11
C CYS A 66 10.07 -2.39 21.59
N SER A 67 9.03 -2.21 22.40
CA SER A 67 8.97 -2.81 23.73
C SER A 67 9.08 -4.33 23.54
N PRO A 68 9.99 -5.02 24.25
CA PRO A 68 10.08 -6.47 24.16
C PRO A 68 8.76 -7.08 24.60
N SER A 69 7.98 -7.56 23.63
CA SER A 69 6.75 -8.29 23.86
C SER A 69 7.10 -9.62 24.53
N THR A 70 6.60 -9.83 25.75
CA THR A 70 6.84 -11.04 26.56
C THR A 70 5.93 -12.21 26.21
N SER A 71 5.01 -12.06 25.27
CA SER A 71 4.18 -13.18 24.82
C SER A 71 4.91 -13.99 23.77
N ALA A 72 5.50 -15.10 24.17
CA ALA A 72 6.00 -16.11 23.26
C ALA A 72 4.87 -16.55 22.30
N PHE A 73 5.22 -16.78 21.03
CA PHE A 73 4.31 -17.34 20.03
C PHE A 73 3.68 -18.63 20.56
N ARG A 74 2.35 -18.69 20.57
CA ARG A 74 1.58 -19.62 21.42
C ARG A 74 1.31 -21.01 20.81
N TYR A 75 1.79 -21.27 19.60
CA TYR A 75 1.53 -22.54 18.91
C TYR A 75 2.81 -23.35 18.81
N GLU A 76 2.85 -24.48 19.52
CA GLU A 76 3.82 -25.55 19.32
C GLU A 76 3.32 -26.53 18.25
N ASN A 77 4.21 -26.96 17.36
CA ASN A 77 4.05 -28.09 16.44
C ASN A 77 2.92 -27.99 15.40
N VAL A 78 3.06 -27.06 14.45
CA VAL A 78 2.28 -27.07 13.22
C VAL A 78 2.99 -27.92 12.16
N THR A 79 2.62 -29.19 12.01
CA THR A 79 3.21 -30.11 11.03
C THR A 79 2.56 -30.05 9.64
N ALA A 80 1.32 -29.57 9.55
CA ALA A 80 0.57 -29.47 8.31
C ALA A 80 0.22 -28.01 7.99
N VAL A 81 1.11 -27.34 7.25
CA VAL A 81 0.87 -25.99 6.73
C VAL A 81 0.58 -26.10 5.23
N PRO A 82 -0.49 -25.47 4.72
CA PRO A 82 -0.77 -25.47 3.29
C PRO A 82 0.33 -24.72 2.53
N SER A 83 0.62 -25.15 1.30
CA SER A 83 1.62 -24.51 0.43
C SER A 83 1.26 -23.07 0.03
N SER A 84 -0.01 -22.68 0.14
CA SER A 84 -0.47 -21.30 -0.05
C SER A 84 -1.71 -21.01 0.79
N MET A 85 -1.82 -19.77 1.27
CA MET A 85 -2.98 -19.30 2.05
C MET A 85 -3.38 -17.89 1.61
N ASP A 86 -4.66 -17.70 1.31
CA ASP A 86 -5.23 -16.39 0.95
C ASP A 86 -6.41 -16.05 1.88
N TRP A 87 -6.19 -15.11 2.79
CA TRP A 87 -7.18 -14.66 3.76
C TRP A 87 -8.38 -13.94 3.14
N ARG A 88 -8.25 -13.43 1.90
CA ARG A 88 -9.36 -12.80 1.17
C ARG A 88 -10.46 -13.84 0.88
N LYS A 89 -10.07 -15.05 0.51
CA LYS A 89 -11.00 -16.18 0.27
C LYS A 89 -11.70 -16.66 1.54
N LYS A 90 -11.18 -16.29 2.71
CA LYS A 90 -11.74 -16.62 4.02
C LYS A 90 -12.61 -15.50 4.61
N GLY A 91 -12.82 -14.40 3.88
CA GLY A 91 -13.63 -13.27 4.35
C GLY A 91 -12.98 -12.48 5.50
N ALA A 92 -11.70 -12.72 5.79
CA ALA A 92 -10.98 -12.06 6.88
C ALA A 92 -10.36 -10.71 6.46
N VAL A 93 -10.51 -10.32 5.19
CA VAL A 93 -9.90 -9.11 4.62
C VAL A 93 -11.01 -8.15 4.17
N THR A 94 -10.98 -6.92 4.69
CA THR A 94 -11.88 -5.84 4.26
C THR A 94 -11.48 -5.29 2.88
N PRO A 95 -12.38 -4.56 2.18
CA PRO A 95 -12.02 -3.86 0.95
C PRO A 95 -10.79 -2.95 1.11
N VAL A 96 -10.02 -2.80 0.03
CA VAL A 96 -8.85 -1.91 -0.01
C VAL A 96 -9.31 -0.47 0.21
N LYS A 97 -8.60 0.26 1.08
CA LYS A 97 -8.88 1.66 1.42
C LYS A 97 -7.77 2.57 0.90
N ASP A 98 -8.11 3.82 0.58
CA ASP A 98 -7.13 4.87 0.28
C ASP A 98 -6.81 5.66 1.55
N GLN A 99 -5.53 5.79 1.86
CA GLN A 99 -5.03 6.58 2.99
C GLN A 99 -5.06 8.09 2.72
N GLY A 100 -5.26 8.50 1.46
CA GLY A 100 -5.22 9.89 1.03
C GLY A 100 -3.87 10.56 1.32
N GLN A 101 -3.87 11.88 1.50
CA GLN A 101 -2.65 12.65 1.82
C GLN A 101 -2.24 12.58 3.30
N CYS A 102 -3.00 11.90 4.14
CA CYS A 102 -2.61 11.67 5.52
C CYS A 102 -1.62 10.49 5.55
N GLY A 103 -0.34 10.77 5.79
CA GLY A 103 0.69 9.76 6.08
C GLY A 103 0.45 8.97 7.39
N LYS A 104 -0.79 8.96 7.91
CA LYS A 104 -1.18 8.03 8.97
C LYS A 104 -1.33 6.65 8.33
N GLN A 105 -0.21 5.94 8.16
CA GLN A 105 -0.20 4.52 8.48
C GLN A 105 -0.53 4.44 9.97
N LYS A 106 -1.83 4.58 10.31
CA LYS A 106 -2.29 3.99 11.55
C LYS A 106 -1.88 2.53 11.41
N LEU A 107 -1.04 2.07 12.33
CA LEU A 107 -1.06 0.68 12.76
C LEU A 107 -2.53 0.28 12.72
N LEU A 108 -2.93 -0.52 11.73
CA LEU A 108 -4.10 -1.36 11.94
C LEU A 108 -3.65 -2.17 13.15
N PRO A 109 -4.23 -1.94 14.35
CA PRO A 109 -3.90 -2.74 15.50
C PRO A 109 -4.13 -4.17 15.03
N GLY A 110 -3.12 -5.02 15.22
CA GLY A 110 -3.10 -6.36 14.68
C GLY A 110 -4.45 -7.05 14.87
N PHE A 111 -4.87 -7.82 13.86
CA PHE A 111 -6.00 -8.75 13.87
C PHE A 111 -6.52 -8.99 15.29
N SER A 112 -7.40 -8.10 15.73
CA SER A 112 -7.96 -8.17 17.07
C SER A 112 -8.96 -9.30 16.97
N ASN A 113 -8.56 -10.44 17.52
CA ASN A 113 -9.44 -11.56 17.82
C ASN A 113 -10.78 -11.04 18.39
N LEU A 114 -11.85 -11.77 18.08
CA LEU A 114 -13.23 -11.67 18.59
C LEU A 114 -14.23 -10.87 17.73
N ARG A 115 -14.87 -11.56 16.79
CA ARG A 115 -16.34 -11.68 16.89
C ARG A 115 -16.65 -12.98 17.63
N ARG A 116 -16.78 -12.90 18.95
CA ARG A 116 -17.65 -13.82 19.69
C ARG A 116 -19.08 -13.38 19.38
N SER A 117 -19.82 -14.18 18.64
CA SER A 117 -21.28 -14.12 18.69
C SER A 117 -21.71 -14.75 20.02
N PRO A 118 -22.50 -14.09 20.86
CA PRO A 118 -23.25 -14.79 21.90
C PRO A 118 -24.43 -15.49 21.21
N SER A 119 -24.45 -16.82 21.18
CA SER A 119 -25.70 -17.54 20.95
C SER A 119 -26.39 -17.70 22.30
N SER A 120 -27.34 -16.82 22.57
CA SER A 120 -28.42 -17.06 23.51
C SER A 120 -29.63 -17.59 22.72
N ASN A 121 -30.12 -18.75 23.19
CA ASN A 121 -31.27 -19.56 22.78
C ASN A 121 -31.19 -20.32 21.46
#